data_AF-A0A1Q2YMC9-F1
#
_entry.id   AF-A0A1Q2YMC9-F1
#
_cell.length_a   1.000
_cell.length_b   1.000
_cell.length_c   1.000
_cell.angle_alpha   90.00
_cell.angle_beta   90.00
_cell.angle_gamma   90.00
#
_symmetry.space_group_name_H-M   'P 1'
#
loop_
_entity.id
_entity.type
_entity.pdbx_description
1 polymer ?
#
loop_
_entity_poly.entity_id
_entity_poly.type
_entity_poly.pdbx_seq_one_letter_code
_entity_poly.pdbx_strand_id
1 'polypeptide(L)'
;MLGCSAFVAIYQAGQNIYELFDKVNVLYKGRQIFWGPAEQGVSYFEKMGYLKPSRMTAPEFLTAVTSPSSRQVQPGFEGKVPESSEEFAEYWVNSPEYANLMTEMDEFDANHNGDETRQRLDFRFPKNQG
;
A
#
# COMPACT_ATOMS: atom_id res chain seq x y z
N MET A 1 19.15 -0.32 -16.67
CA MET A 1 18.12 -0.83 -15.75
C MET A 1 17.02 -1.46 -16.60
N LEU A 2 16.64 -2.72 -16.35
CA LEU A 2 15.53 -3.37 -17.06
C LEU A 2 14.22 -2.68 -16.64
N GLY A 3 13.56 -2.00 -17.58
CA GLY A 3 12.31 -1.26 -17.35
C GLY A 3 11.08 -2.17 -17.29
N CYS A 4 10.99 -3.00 -16.25
CA CYS A 4 9.81 -3.82 -15.97
C CYS A 4 9.27 -3.46 -14.58
N SER A 5 7.97 -3.19 -14.50
CA SER A 5 7.23 -3.11 -13.25
C SER A 5 6.43 -4.40 -13.09
N ALA A 6 6.46 -5.01 -11.91
CA ALA A 6 5.70 -6.20 -11.59
C ALA A 6 4.76 -5.90 -10.42
N PHE A 7 3.53 -6.39 -10.53
CA PHE A 7 2.55 -6.36 -9.44
C PHE A 7 2.25 -7.80 -9.03
N VAL A 8 2.30 -8.06 -7.73
CA VAL A 8 2.06 -9.40 -7.19
C VAL A 8 1.06 -9.30 -6.05
N ALA A 9 -0.03 -10.05 -6.14
CA ALA A 9 -0.95 -10.28 -5.04
C ALA A 9 -0.57 -11.59 -4.36
N ILE A 10 -0.05 -11.52 -3.13
CA ILE A 10 0.43 -12.68 -2.38
C ILE A 10 -0.41 -12.82 -1.11
N TYR A 11 -1.01 -14.00 -0.94
CA TYR A 11 -1.60 -14.39 0.34
C TYR A 11 -0.51 -14.97 1.24
N GLN A 12 -0.36 -14.44 2.46
CA GLN A 12 0.61 -14.89 3.46
C GLN A 12 2.06 -14.90 2.95
N ALA A 13 2.55 -13.74 2.51
CA ALA A 13 3.97 -13.59 2.19
C ALA A 13 4.84 -13.81 3.44
N GLY A 14 5.92 -14.59 3.30
CA GLY A 14 6.96 -14.65 4.32
C GLY A 14 7.79 -13.37 4.36
N GLN A 15 8.45 -13.10 5.50
CA GLN A 15 9.27 -11.89 5.70
C GLN A 15 10.31 -11.70 4.59
N ASN A 16 11.05 -12.76 4.23
CA ASN A 16 12.08 -12.68 3.18
C ASN A 16 11.52 -12.32 1.80
N ILE A 17 10.25 -12.68 1.52
CA ILE A 17 9.59 -12.31 0.25
C ILE A 17 9.16 -10.85 0.31
N TYR A 18 8.60 -10.43 1.44
CA TYR A 18 8.17 -9.05 1.68
C TYR A 18 9.32 -8.05 1.49
N GLU A 19 10.52 -8.40 1.97
CA GLU A 19 11.73 -7.57 1.85
C GLU A 19 12.24 -7.39 0.41
N LEU A 20 11.72 -8.14 -0.57
CA LEU A 20 12.05 -7.96 -1.98
C LEU A 20 11.21 -6.88 -2.67
N PHE A 21 10.15 -6.39 -2.02
CA PHE A 21 9.24 -5.41 -2.62
C PHE A 21 9.67 -3.99 -2.29
N ASP A 22 9.71 -3.14 -3.31
CA ASP A 22 9.93 -1.70 -3.13
C ASP A 22 8.72 -1.03 -2.45
N LYS A 23 7.51 -1.42 -2.84
CA LYS A 23 6.24 -0.84 -2.38
C LYS A 23 5.23 -1.90 -1.94
N VAL A 24 4.34 -1.53 -1.03
CA VAL A 24 3.22 -2.36 -0.56
C VAL A 24 1.90 -1.60 -0.69
N ASN A 25 0.85 -2.33 -1.12
CA ASN A 25 -0.54 -1.87 -1.04
C ASN A 25 -1.25 -2.67 0.05
N VAL A 26 -1.97 -2.01 0.95
CA VAL A 26 -2.85 -2.67 1.91
C VAL A 26 -4.30 -2.31 1.60
N LEU A 27 -5.10 -3.35 1.35
CA LEU A 27 -6.53 -3.23 1.05
C LEU A 27 -7.36 -3.78 2.21
N TYR A 28 -8.35 -3.02 2.67
CA TYR A 28 -9.34 -3.47 3.65
C TYR A 28 -10.75 -3.29 3.10
N LYS A 29 -11.46 -4.41 2.90
CA LYS A 29 -12.79 -4.45 2.26
C LYS A 29 -12.86 -3.67 0.93
N GLY A 30 -11.83 -3.82 0.11
CA GLY A 30 -11.72 -3.16 -1.19
C GLY A 30 -11.30 -1.68 -1.15
N ARG A 31 -11.02 -1.13 0.04
CA ARG A 31 -10.50 0.22 0.20
C ARG A 31 -8.98 0.18 0.38
N GLN A 32 -8.26 1.04 -0.33
CA GLN A 32 -6.85 1.27 -0.05
C GLN A 32 -6.71 2.02 1.27
N ILE A 33 -5.96 1.44 2.19
CA ILE A 33 -5.71 2.00 3.53
C ILE A 33 -4.23 2.33 3.76
N PHE A 34 -3.37 1.92 2.82
CA PHE A 34 -1.98 2.34 2.71
C PHE A 34 -1.42 2.02 1.32
N TRP A 35 -0.60 2.92 0.78
CA TRP A 35 0.30 2.65 -0.34
C TRP A 35 1.61 3.40 -0.14
N GLY A 36 2.74 2.72 -0.26
CA GLY A 36 4.03 3.35 -0.10
C GLY A 36 5.16 2.35 0.00
N PRO A 37 6.36 2.80 0.39
CA PRO A 37 7.51 1.93 0.58
C PRO A 37 7.21 0.77 1.55
N ALA A 38 7.64 -0.44 1.21
CA ALA A 38 7.36 -1.62 2.03
C ALA A 38 7.90 -1.48 3.46
N GLU A 39 9.06 -0.84 3.63
CA GLU A 39 9.65 -0.56 4.94
C GLU A 39 8.80 0.37 5.83
N GLN A 40 7.94 1.20 5.23
CA GLN A 40 7.14 2.20 5.97
C GLN A 40 5.79 1.66 6.43
N GLY A 41 5.26 0.61 5.78
CA GLY A 41 3.91 0.10 6.02
C GLY A 41 3.64 -0.20 7.49
N VAL A 42 4.57 -0.85 8.19
CA VAL A 42 4.42 -1.16 9.62
C VAL A 42 4.31 0.12 10.45
N SER A 43 5.29 1.03 10.27
CA SER A 43 5.35 2.26 11.06
C SER A 43 4.15 3.18 10.84
N TYR A 44 3.53 3.15 9.65
CA TYR A 44 2.31 3.89 9.36
C TYR A 44 1.15 3.46 10.27
N PHE A 45 0.89 2.16 10.38
CA PHE A 45 -0.15 1.65 11.28
C PHE A 45 0.24 1.77 12.76
N GLU A 46 1.53 1.74 13.09
CA GLU A 46 1.99 2.02 14.46
C GLU A 46 1.75 3.48 14.87
N LYS A 47 2.01 4.46 13.99
CA LYS A 47 1.69 5.88 14.24
C LYS A 47 0.19 6.11 14.40
N MET A 48 -0.63 5.33 13.66
CA MET A 48 -2.09 5.35 13.78
C MET A 48 -2.56 4.86 15.15
N GLY A 49 -1.74 4.10 15.89
CA GLY A 49 -2.06 3.57 17.21
C GLY A 49 -2.24 2.06 17.28
N TYR A 50 -1.96 1.33 16.20
CA TYR A 50 -1.97 -0.14 16.19
C TYR A 50 -0.63 -0.70 16.65
N LEU A 51 -0.68 -1.76 17.45
CA LEU A 51 0.51 -2.42 17.95
C LEU A 51 0.84 -3.62 17.06
N LYS A 52 2.06 -3.66 16.53
CA LYS A 52 2.62 -4.88 15.96
C LYS A 52 3.23 -5.74 17.07
N PRO A 53 2.74 -6.98 17.30
CA PRO A 53 3.39 -7.89 18.24
C PRO A 53 4.83 -8.21 17.80
N SER A 54 5.75 -8.35 18.76
CA SER A 54 7.18 -8.61 18.49
C SER A 54 7.42 -9.91 17.70
N ARG A 55 6.59 -10.93 17.94
CA ARG A 55 6.64 -12.25 17.28
C ARG A 55 6.01 -12.29 15.89
N MET A 56 5.36 -11.21 15.44
CA MET A 56 4.68 -11.14 14.15
C MET A 56 5.64 -10.58 13.11
N THR A 57 5.61 -11.09 11.88
CA THR A 57 6.34 -10.49 10.76
C THR A 57 5.64 -9.23 10.24
N ALA A 58 6.30 -8.44 9.40
CA ALA A 58 5.69 -7.27 8.78
C ALA A 58 4.45 -7.62 7.92
N PRO A 59 4.52 -8.57 6.95
CA PRO A 59 3.35 -8.91 6.12
C PRO A 59 2.20 -9.52 6.92
N GLU A 60 2.48 -10.29 7.98
CA GLU A 60 1.45 -10.81 8.89
C GLU A 60 0.72 -9.67 9.60
N PHE A 61 1.45 -8.66 10.08
CA PHE A 61 0.86 -7.50 10.74
C PHE A 61 0.00 -6.66 9.78
N LEU A 62 0.51 -6.37 8.58
CA LEU A 62 -0.24 -5.64 7.56
C LEU A 62 -1.50 -6.37 7.11
N THR A 63 -1.50 -7.71 7.15
CA THR A 63 -2.70 -8.50 6.91
C THR A 63 -3.63 -8.43 8.13
N ALA A 64 -3.10 -8.61 9.34
CA ALA A 64 -3.87 -8.63 10.59
C ALA A 64 -4.58 -7.30 10.87
N VAL A 65 -4.02 -6.15 10.46
CA VAL A 65 -4.66 -4.85 10.63
C VAL A 65 -5.98 -4.70 9.86
N THR A 66 -6.20 -5.55 8.85
CA THR A 66 -7.47 -5.60 8.08
C THR A 66 -8.52 -6.50 8.74
N SER A 67 -8.21 -7.11 9.89
CA SER A 67 -9.09 -8.03 10.61
C SER A 67 -9.43 -7.48 11.99
N PRO A 68 -10.69 -7.08 12.26
CA PRO A 68 -11.10 -6.54 13.55
C PRO A 68 -10.70 -7.38 14.75
N SER A 69 -10.79 -8.70 14.66
CA SER A 69 -10.46 -9.63 15.74
C SER A 69 -8.96 -9.83 15.97
N SER A 70 -8.11 -9.39 15.04
CA SER A 70 -6.65 -9.64 15.08
C SER A 70 -5.86 -8.40 15.52
N ARG A 71 -6.48 -7.22 15.52
CA ARG A 71 -5.86 -5.95 15.86
C ARG A 71 -5.56 -5.83 17.35
N GLN A 72 -4.49 -5.14 17.67
CA GLN A 72 -4.15 -4.73 19.03
C GLN A 72 -3.90 -3.23 19.04
N VAL A 73 -4.53 -2.52 19.96
CA VAL A 73 -4.36 -1.06 20.11
C VAL A 73 -3.25 -0.80 21.11
N GLN A 74 -2.40 0.18 20.81
CA GLN A 74 -1.35 0.63 21.72
C GLN A 74 -1.97 1.29 22.97
N PRO A 75 -1.39 1.10 24.17
CA PRO A 75 -1.82 1.81 25.36
C PRO A 75 -1.85 3.34 25.13
N GLY A 76 -2.97 3.99 25.44
CA GLY A 76 -3.17 5.43 25.25
C GLY A 76 -3.88 5.83 23.94
N PHE A 77 -4.09 4.87 23.04
CA PHE A 77 -4.82 5.04 21.77
C PHE A 77 -6.25 4.46 21.82
N GLU A 78 -6.72 4.01 22.98
CA GLU A 78 -8.06 3.45 23.14
C GLU A 78 -9.14 4.46 22.70
N GLY A 79 -10.02 4.02 21.81
CA GLY A 79 -11.09 4.87 21.25
C GLY A 79 -10.61 6.01 20.35
N LYS A 80 -9.32 6.02 19.97
CA LYS A 80 -8.72 7.04 19.07
C LYS A 80 -8.28 6.47 17.73
N VAL A 81 -8.30 5.15 17.57
CA VAL A 81 -7.93 4.48 16.32
C VAL A 81 -9.15 4.33 15.41
N PRO A 82 -8.97 4.40 14.08
CA PRO A 82 -9.99 3.98 13.12
C PRO A 82 -10.40 2.53 13.37
N GLU A 83 -11.69 2.18 13.36
CA GLU A 83 -12.15 0.80 13.57
C GLU A 83 -12.77 0.20 12.30
N SER A 84 -13.49 1.00 11.52
CA SER A 84 -14.14 0.60 10.28
C SER A 84 -13.23 0.75 9.06
N SER A 85 -13.53 0.02 7.97
CA SER A 85 -12.80 0.18 6.70
C SER A 85 -12.90 1.60 6.14
N GLU A 86 -14.03 2.26 6.40
CA GLU A 86 -14.34 3.64 6.04
C GLU A 86 -13.42 4.60 6.80
N GLU A 87 -13.32 4.47 8.12
CA GLU A 87 -12.44 5.32 8.94
C GLU A 87 -10.96 5.11 8.59
N PHE A 88 -10.53 3.88 8.28
CA PHE A 88 -9.17 3.64 7.82
C PHE A 88 -8.88 4.35 6.49
N ALA A 89 -9.83 4.28 5.56
CA ALA A 89 -9.70 4.96 4.26
C ALA A 89 -9.71 6.48 4.42
N GLU A 90 -10.54 7.00 5.32
CA GLU A 90 -10.58 8.42 5.68
C GLU A 90 -9.26 8.87 6.32
N TYR A 91 -8.71 8.09 7.26
CA TYR A 91 -7.39 8.36 7.83
C TYR A 91 -6.31 8.38 6.73
N TRP A 92 -6.36 7.40 5.82
CA TRP A 92 -5.40 7.29 4.71
C TRP A 92 -5.43 8.53 3.81
N VAL A 93 -6.59 8.97 3.33
CA VAL A 93 -6.67 10.14 2.43
C VAL A 93 -6.30 11.45 3.11
N ASN A 94 -6.39 11.53 4.44
CA ASN A 94 -5.96 12.68 5.24
C ASN A 94 -4.51 12.59 5.73
N SER A 95 -3.77 11.53 5.36
CA SER A 95 -2.40 11.31 5.82
C SER A 95 -1.37 12.10 4.99
N PRO A 96 -0.23 12.49 5.59
CA PRO A 96 0.92 13.03 4.84
C PRO A 96 1.41 12.07 3.75
N GLU A 97 1.35 10.76 3.99
CA GLU A 97 1.76 9.74 3.03
C GLU A 97 0.90 9.78 1.75
N TYR A 98 -0.42 9.99 1.87
CA TYR A 98 -1.29 10.15 0.72
C TYR A 98 -1.05 11.47 -0.02
N ALA A 99 -0.83 12.57 0.70
CA ALA A 99 -0.49 13.85 0.08
C ALA A 99 0.81 13.77 -0.74
N ASN A 100 1.83 13.07 -0.22
CA ASN A 100 3.08 12.81 -0.92
C ASN A 100 2.84 11.94 -2.16
N LEU A 101 2.04 10.87 -2.06
CA LEU A 101 1.67 10.03 -3.20
C LEU A 101 1.01 10.85 -4.32
N MET A 102 0.07 11.72 -3.98
CA MET A 102 -0.59 12.57 -4.97
C MET A 102 0.41 13.51 -5.65
N THR A 103 1.37 14.06 -4.89
CA THR A 103 2.44 14.89 -5.43
C THR A 103 3.34 14.09 -6.38
N GLU A 104 3.76 12.88 -6.00
CA GLU A 104 4.53 11.98 -6.86
C GLU A 104 3.79 11.64 -8.17
N MET A 105 2.47 11.46 -8.11
CA MET A 105 1.64 11.20 -9.28
C MET A 105 1.55 12.42 -10.20
N ASP A 106 1.29 13.61 -9.65
CA ASP A 106 1.21 14.85 -10.42
C ASP A 106 2.56 15.18 -11.08
N GLU A 107 3.67 14.98 -10.37
CA GLU A 107 5.02 15.14 -10.91
C GLU A 107 5.33 14.11 -12.00
N PHE A 108 4.89 12.86 -11.82
CA PHE A 108 5.05 11.83 -12.83
C PHE A 108 4.29 12.21 -14.11
N ASP A 109 3.01 12.58 -13.99
CA ASP A 109 2.16 12.95 -15.13
C ASP A 109 2.66 14.22 -15.84
N ALA A 110 3.18 15.20 -15.09
CA ALA A 110 3.77 16.41 -15.69
C ALA A 110 5.04 16.13 -16.50
N ASN A 111 5.85 15.14 -16.07
CA ASN A 111 7.12 14.81 -16.69
C ASN A 111 7.04 13.67 -17.72
N HIS A 112 5.88 13.00 -17.83
CA HIS A 112 5.69 11.87 -18.74
C HIS A 112 4.46 12.08 -19.62
N ASN A 113 4.66 12.05 -20.94
CA ASN A 113 3.56 12.12 -21.88
C ASN A 113 2.78 10.79 -21.88
N GLY A 114 1.54 10.81 -21.38
CA GLY A 114 0.64 9.66 -21.36
C GLY A 114 0.38 9.06 -22.75
N ASP A 115 0.40 9.88 -23.81
CA ASP A 115 0.22 9.44 -25.19
C ASP A 115 1.45 8.71 -25.72
N GLU A 116 2.67 9.13 -25.35
CA GLU A 116 3.89 8.40 -25.67
C GLU A 116 3.96 7.05 -24.95
N THR A 117 3.44 6.97 -23.73
CA THR A 117 3.33 5.70 -23.01
C THR A 117 2.33 4.75 -23.67
N ARG A 118 1.16 5.25 -24.12
CA ARG A 118 0.20 4.46 -24.90
C ARG A 118 0.78 3.97 -26.22
N GLN A 119 1.45 4.85 -26.97
CA GLN A 119 2.09 4.48 -28.25
C GLN A 119 3.17 3.41 -28.07
N ARG A 120 4.00 3.50 -27.01
CA ARG A 120 5.00 2.47 -26.69
C ARG A 120 4.37 1.12 -26.35
N LEU A 121 3.23 1.11 -25.64
CA LEU A 121 2.51 -0.11 -25.30
C LEU A 121 1.84 -0.73 -26.53
N ASP A 122 1.20 0.07 -27.39
CA ASP A 122 0.60 -0.39 -28.64
C ASP A 122 1.66 -0.96 -29.61
N PHE A 123 2.85 -0.36 -29.66
CA PHE A 123 3.97 -0.89 -30.45
C PHE A 123 4.51 -2.21 -29.89
N ARG A 124 4.57 -2.36 -28.55
CA ARG A 124 5.12 -3.55 -27.89
C ARG A 124 4.14 -4.72 -27.80
N PHE A 125 2.85 -4.43 -27.76
CA PHE A 125 1.76 -5.40 -27.74
C PHE A 125 0.71 -5.00 -28.77
N PRO A 126 0.98 -5.18 -30.07
CA PRO A 126 -0.01 -4.88 -31.09
C PRO A 126 -1.26 -5.71 -30.81
N LYS A 127 -2.42 -5.04 -30.75
CA LYS A 127 -3.70 -5.74 -30.65
C LYS A 127 -3.83 -6.64 -31.87
N ASN A 128 -3.76 -7.96 -31.67
CA ASN A 128 -4.08 -8.92 -32.72
C ASN A 128 -5.51 -8.63 -33.19
N GLN A 129 -5.65 -8.19 -34.44
CA GLN A 129 -6.93 -8.21 -35.13
C GLN A 129 -7.23 -9.66 -35.50
N GLY A 130 -8.20 -10.26 -34.82
CA GLY A 130 -8.70 -11.61 -35.06
C GLY A 130 -9.89 -11.89 -34.18
#